data_AF-A0A9E2GGP9-F1
#
_entry.id   AF-A0A9E2GGP9-F1
#
_cell.length_a   1.000
_cell.length_b   1.000
_cell.length_c   1.000
_cell.angle_alpha   90.00
_cell.angle_beta   90.00
_cell.angle_gamma   90.00
#
_symmetry.space_group_name_H-M   'P 1'
#
loop_
_entity.id
_entity.type
_entity.pdbx_description
1 polymer ?
#
loop_
_entity_poly.entity_id
_entity_poly.type
_entity_poly.pdbx_seq_one_letter_code
_entity_poly.pdbx_strand_id
1 'polypeptide(L)'
;MTRSQIPRNLKRKIIVEAGHRCAIPSCRFPTTEIAHIESWTKTKEHKYENLIAVCPNCHTRYDNGEIDKKSMLIYKQKLIFLSDRYTKFELNTLNYLRDKEKVIVRGYLLVQNLIDDGLVQNVNTITYFTYSDGIREDTEFVIILTEKGKQFIDNWINSKSDKFEY
;
A
#
# COMPACT_ATOMS: atom_id res chain seq x y z
N MET A 1 33.50 -15.98 0.76
CA MET A 1 32.97 -14.76 0.11
C MET A 1 32.20 -13.97 1.16
N THR A 2 32.62 -12.74 1.45
CA THR A 2 31.92 -11.83 2.35
C THR A 2 30.67 -11.27 1.65
N ARG A 3 29.55 -11.20 2.36
CA ARG A 3 28.31 -10.58 1.86
C ARG A 3 28.58 -9.10 1.59
N SER A 4 28.28 -8.64 0.37
CA SER A 4 28.42 -7.24 0.02
C SER A 4 27.39 -6.39 0.78
N GLN A 5 27.69 -5.11 0.94
CA GLN A 5 26.78 -4.16 1.58
C GLN A 5 25.62 -3.83 0.63
N ILE A 6 24.42 -3.69 1.19
CA ILE A 6 23.24 -3.23 0.42
C ILE A 6 23.52 -1.79 -0.06
N PRO A 7 23.40 -1.49 -1.37
CA PRO A 7 23.62 -0.16 -1.89
C PRO A 7 22.74 0.89 -1.19
N ARG A 8 23.28 2.07 -0.89
CA ARG A 8 22.59 3.12 -0.12
C ARG A 8 21.25 3.53 -0.73
N ASN A 9 21.17 3.64 -2.06
CA ASN A 9 19.94 3.98 -2.78
C ASN A 9 18.88 2.90 -2.62
N LEU A 10 19.28 1.63 -2.66
CA LEU A 10 18.39 0.50 -2.44
C LEU A 10 17.90 0.47 -1.00
N LYS A 11 18.80 0.63 -0.02
CA LYS A 11 18.44 0.75 1.41
C LYS A 11 17.40 1.84 1.64
N ARG A 12 17.59 3.04 1.06
CA ARG A 12 16.62 4.13 1.14
C ARG A 12 15.26 3.73 0.58
N LYS A 13 15.22 3.13 -0.62
CA LYS A 13 13.95 2.69 -1.24
C LYS A 13 13.18 1.73 -0.32
N ILE A 14 13.85 0.74 0.27
CA ILE A 14 13.23 -0.24 1.18
C ILE A 14 12.68 0.40 2.46
N ILE A 15 13.44 1.30 3.09
CA ILE A 15 12.98 1.97 4.33
C ILE A 15 11.84 2.95 4.06
N VAL A 16 11.87 3.68 2.94
CA VAL A 16 10.81 4.60 2.53
C VAL A 16 9.52 3.85 2.18
N GLU A 17 9.63 2.72 1.46
CA GLU A 17 8.50 1.84 1.15
C GLU A 17 7.78 1.38 2.42
N ALA A 18 8.53 1.06 3.48
CA ALA A 18 7.97 0.66 4.77
C ALA A 18 7.54 1.84 5.67
N GLY A 19 7.62 3.09 5.18
CA GLY A 19 7.28 4.27 5.97
C GLY A 19 8.15 4.44 7.22
N HIS A 20 9.41 4.00 7.18
CA HIS A 20 10.31 3.96 8.34
C HIS A 20 9.75 3.15 9.54
N ARG A 21 8.93 2.12 9.27
CA ARG A 21 8.34 1.22 10.27
C ARG A 21 8.49 -0.23 9.85
N CYS A 22 8.36 -1.13 10.81
CA CYS A 22 8.36 -2.57 10.56
C CYS A 22 7.24 -2.93 9.57
N ALA A 23 7.59 -3.67 8.53
CA ALA A 23 6.67 -4.10 7.48
C ALA A 23 5.63 -5.11 7.92
N ILE A 24 5.82 -5.76 9.07
CA ILE A 24 4.82 -6.65 9.65
C ILE A 24 3.61 -5.80 10.08
N PRO A 25 2.41 -5.99 9.49
CA PRO A 25 1.29 -5.05 9.61
C PRO A 25 0.86 -4.75 11.04
N SER A 26 0.92 -5.74 11.93
CA SER A 26 0.55 -5.60 13.34
C SER A 26 1.64 -4.99 14.24
N CYS A 27 2.89 -4.93 13.76
CA CYS A 27 4.03 -4.47 14.57
C CYS A 27 4.28 -2.98 14.43
N ARG A 28 4.55 -2.51 13.21
CA ARG A 28 4.80 -1.09 12.86
C ARG A 28 5.86 -0.35 13.70
N PHE A 29 6.75 -1.08 14.38
CA PHE A 29 7.82 -0.51 15.21
C PHE A 29 8.80 0.33 14.36
N PRO A 30 9.25 1.52 14.81
CA PRO A 30 10.02 2.45 13.97
C PRO A 30 11.46 2.01 13.69
N THR A 31 12.13 1.37 14.66
CA THR A 31 13.49 0.88 14.45
C THR A 31 13.46 -0.38 13.57
N THR A 32 14.05 -0.28 12.38
CA THR A 32 14.03 -1.36 11.38
C THR A 32 15.41 -1.66 10.82
N GLU A 33 15.57 -2.92 10.44
CA GLU A 33 16.66 -3.47 9.66
C GLU A 33 16.13 -4.09 8.36
N ILE A 34 17.03 -4.44 7.44
CA ILE A 34 16.64 -5.00 6.13
C ILE A 34 16.91 -6.49 6.12
N ALA A 35 15.84 -7.27 6.05
CA ALA A 35 15.87 -8.71 5.87
C ALA A 35 15.85 -9.08 4.39
N HIS A 36 16.53 -10.17 4.05
CA HIS A 36 16.36 -10.86 2.77
C HIS A 36 15.23 -11.88 2.88
N ILE A 37 14.28 -11.84 1.95
CA ILE A 37 13.14 -12.78 1.96
C ILE A 37 13.60 -14.18 1.53
N GLU A 38 14.28 -14.31 0.40
CA GLU A 38 15.09 -15.48 0.06
C GLU A 38 16.54 -15.23 0.47
N SER A 39 17.11 -16.19 1.21
CA SER A 39 18.41 -16.04 1.84
C SER A 39 19.52 -15.65 0.85
N TRP A 40 20.42 -14.78 1.32
CA TRP A 40 21.61 -14.36 0.58
C TRP A 40 22.48 -15.54 0.13
N THR A 41 22.56 -16.62 0.93
CA THR A 41 23.37 -17.81 0.56
C THR A 41 22.91 -18.44 -0.75
N LYS A 42 21.61 -18.33 -1.08
CA LYS A 42 21.05 -18.84 -2.33
C LYS A 42 21.09 -17.81 -3.46
N THR A 43 20.67 -16.57 -3.18
CA THR A 43 20.49 -15.54 -4.21
C THR A 43 21.79 -14.82 -4.57
N LYS A 44 22.66 -14.58 -3.58
CA LYS A 44 23.91 -13.82 -3.69
C LYS A 44 23.74 -12.44 -4.36
N GLU A 45 22.54 -11.87 -4.27
CA GLU A 45 22.17 -10.59 -4.89
C GLU A 45 21.23 -9.77 -3.99
N HIS A 46 21.27 -8.45 -4.17
CA HIS A 46 20.37 -7.51 -3.50
C HIS A 46 19.32 -7.01 -4.48
N LYS A 47 18.23 -7.78 -4.63
CA LYS A 47 17.07 -7.38 -5.44
C LYS A 47 16.04 -6.66 -4.58
N TYR A 48 15.44 -5.60 -5.12
CA TYR A 48 14.44 -4.80 -4.41
C TYR A 48 13.26 -5.66 -3.94
N GLU A 49 12.85 -6.59 -4.79
CA GLU A 49 11.74 -7.53 -4.59
C GLU A 49 12.05 -8.54 -3.47
N ASN A 50 13.34 -8.77 -3.17
CA ASN A 50 13.81 -9.73 -2.19
C ASN A 50 14.22 -9.09 -0.85
N LEU A 51 13.98 -7.80 -0.66
CA LEU A 51 14.35 -7.06 0.55
C LEU A 51 13.12 -6.45 1.21
N ILE A 52 13.05 -6.53 2.54
CA ILE A 52 11.94 -5.99 3.34
C ILE A 52 12.46 -5.38 4.64
N ALA A 53 11.86 -4.27 5.09
CA ALA A 53 12.22 -3.62 6.34
C ALA A 53 11.44 -4.23 7.52
N VAL A 54 12.11 -4.82 8.50
CA VAL A 54 11.49 -5.40 9.70
C VAL A 54 12.22 -4.92 10.95
N CYS A 55 11.55 -4.87 12.11
CA CYS A 55 12.24 -4.59 13.37
C CYS A 55 13.04 -5.82 13.84
N PRO A 56 14.02 -5.64 14.74
CA PRO A 56 14.83 -6.76 15.26
C PRO A 56 14.01 -7.94 15.76
N ASN A 57 12.92 -7.67 16.49
CA ASN A 57 12.06 -8.73 17.03
C ASN A 57 11.39 -9.53 15.90
N CYS A 58 10.86 -8.86 14.88
CA CYS A 58 10.21 -9.53 13.75
C CYS A 58 11.24 -10.26 12.87
N HIS A 59 12.47 -9.75 12.77
CA HIS A 59 13.53 -10.45 12.07
C HIS A 59 13.93 -11.74 12.79
N THR A 60 14.10 -11.71 14.12
CA THR A 60 14.36 -12.93 14.90
C THR A 60 13.23 -13.95 14.76
N ARG A 61 11.97 -13.51 14.78
CA ARG A 61 10.81 -14.39 14.54
C ARG A 61 10.82 -15.01 13.14
N TYR A 62 11.30 -14.26 12.15
CA TYR A 62 11.50 -14.76 10.80
C TYR A 62 12.63 -15.81 10.74
N ASP A 63 13.78 -15.52 11.35
CA ASP A 63 14.92 -16.43 11.39
C ASP A 63 14.58 -17.74 12.14
N ASN A 64 13.72 -17.66 13.16
CA ASN A 64 13.21 -18.82 13.91
C ASN A 64 12.10 -19.60 13.17
N GLY A 65 11.61 -19.09 12.04
CA GLY A 65 10.53 -19.72 11.26
C GLY A 65 9.11 -19.51 11.79
N GLU A 66 8.91 -18.66 12.81
CA GLU A 66 7.57 -18.27 13.27
C GLU A 66 6.84 -17.40 12.23
N ILE A 67 7.59 -16.54 11.55
CA ILE A 67 7.15 -15.86 10.34
C ILE A 67 7.80 -16.60 9.19
N ASP A 68 7.01 -17.12 8.27
CA ASP A 68 7.54 -17.89 7.16
C ASP A 68 7.85 -17.00 5.94
N LYS A 69 8.61 -17.55 4.99
CA LYS A 69 9.00 -16.84 3.77
C LYS A 69 7.77 -16.39 2.96
N LYS A 70 6.69 -17.18 2.92
CA LYS A 70 5.46 -16.84 2.20
C LYS A 70 4.84 -15.59 2.81
N SER A 71 4.75 -15.52 4.15
CA SER A 71 4.29 -14.32 4.85
C SER A 71 5.15 -13.09 4.53
N MET A 72 6.48 -13.23 4.50
CA MET A 72 7.37 -12.11 4.15
C MET A 72 7.15 -11.58 2.73
N LEU A 73 6.92 -12.48 1.75
CA LEU A 73 6.56 -12.08 0.38
C LEU A 73 5.23 -11.30 0.36
N ILE A 74 4.22 -11.78 1.07
CA ILE A 74 2.92 -11.11 1.19
C ILE A 74 3.07 -9.73 1.82
N TYR A 75 3.87 -9.60 2.88
CA TYR A 75 4.07 -8.31 3.54
C TYR A 75 4.78 -7.33 2.62
N LYS A 76 5.82 -7.77 1.89
CA LYS A 76 6.50 -6.96 0.88
C LYS A 76 5.54 -6.45 -0.19
N GLN A 77 4.68 -7.33 -0.72
CA GLN A 77 3.66 -6.96 -1.69
C GLN A 77 2.66 -5.93 -1.13
N LYS A 78 2.29 -6.07 0.16
CA LYS A 78 1.33 -5.17 0.83
C LYS A 78 1.92 -3.83 1.26
N LEU A 79 3.24 -3.71 1.44
CA LEU A 79 3.90 -2.46 1.82
C LEU A 79 3.65 -1.32 0.82
N ILE A 80 3.51 -1.66 -0.46
CA ILE A 80 3.17 -0.73 -1.54
C ILE A 80 1.83 -0.02 -1.27
N PHE A 81 0.99 -0.55 -0.36
CA PHE A 81 -0.38 -0.10 -0.11
C PHE A 81 -0.69 0.29 1.36
N LEU A 82 0.23 0.10 2.31
CA LEU A 82 -0.04 0.20 3.76
C LEU A 82 0.58 1.42 4.46
N SER A 83 0.88 2.49 3.72
CA SER A 83 1.42 3.72 4.28
C SER A 83 0.37 4.60 4.97
N ASP A 84 -0.69 4.06 5.58
CA ASP A 84 -1.82 4.83 6.15
C ASP A 84 -2.43 5.86 5.15
N ARG A 85 -2.03 5.82 3.88
CA ARG A 85 -2.33 6.86 2.89
C ARG A 85 -3.76 6.77 2.42
N TYR A 86 -4.30 5.56 2.35
CA TYR A 86 -5.69 5.31 1.99
C TYR A 86 -6.40 4.60 3.14
N THR A 87 -7.57 5.10 3.50
CA THR A 87 -8.45 4.45 4.46
C THR A 87 -9.00 3.14 3.89
N LYS A 88 -9.53 2.27 4.76
CA LYS A 88 -10.23 1.05 4.31
C LYS A 88 -11.42 1.38 3.39
N PHE A 89 -12.10 2.50 3.64
CA PHE A 89 -13.20 2.95 2.80
C PHE A 89 -12.70 3.28 1.39
N GLU A 90 -11.63 4.06 1.27
CA GLU A 90 -11.01 4.40 -0.02
C GLU A 90 -10.56 3.16 -0.79
N LEU A 91 -9.93 2.19 -0.12
CA LEU A 91 -9.54 0.93 -0.75
C LEU A 91 -10.75 0.12 -1.23
N ASN A 92 -11.83 0.09 -0.46
CA ASN A 92 -13.08 -0.58 -0.87
C ASN A 92 -13.72 0.14 -2.07
N THR A 93 -13.68 1.47 -2.10
CA THR A 93 -14.16 2.30 -3.21
C THR A 93 -13.40 2.00 -4.50
N LEU A 94 -12.07 1.91 -4.45
CA LEU A 94 -11.25 1.49 -5.60
C LEU A 94 -11.63 0.08 -6.06
N ASN A 95 -11.77 -0.87 -5.13
CA ASN A 95 -12.16 -2.24 -5.46
C ASN A 95 -13.57 -2.32 -6.08
N TYR A 96 -14.50 -1.47 -5.64
CA TYR A 96 -15.84 -1.38 -6.23
C TYR A 96 -15.81 -0.81 -7.64
N LEU A 97 -15.05 0.28 -7.84
CA LEU A 97 -14.86 0.92 -9.15
C LEU A 97 -14.09 0.06 -10.15
N ARG A 98 -13.48 -1.03 -9.72
CA ARG A 98 -12.88 -2.03 -10.63
C ARG A 98 -13.93 -2.57 -11.61
N ASP A 99 -15.09 -2.93 -11.09
CA ASP A 99 -16.14 -3.62 -11.84
C ASP A 99 -17.28 -2.66 -12.24
N LYS A 100 -17.20 -1.39 -11.84
CA LYS A 100 -18.24 -0.38 -12.00
C LYS A 100 -17.64 0.89 -12.58
N GLU A 101 -18.30 1.45 -13.59
CA GLU A 101 -17.83 2.66 -14.27
C GLU A 101 -17.76 3.89 -13.33
N LYS A 102 -18.65 3.95 -12.34
CA LYS A 102 -18.78 5.08 -11.41
C LYS A 102 -19.38 4.66 -10.07
N VAL A 103 -19.16 5.47 -9.04
CA VAL A 103 -19.78 5.30 -7.71
C VAL A 103 -20.14 6.66 -7.12
N ILE A 104 -21.23 6.69 -6.33
CA ILE A 104 -21.62 7.88 -5.57
C ILE A 104 -20.96 7.82 -4.18
N VAL A 105 -20.28 8.88 -3.79
CA VAL A 105 -19.64 9.00 -2.47
C VAL A 105 -20.19 10.22 -1.73
N ARG A 106 -20.46 10.03 -0.43
CA ARG A 106 -20.96 11.08 0.46
C ARG A 106 -19.82 11.85 1.09
N GLY A 107 -19.51 13.03 0.55
CA GLY A 107 -18.50 13.94 1.09
C GLY A 107 -17.10 13.70 0.51
N TYR A 108 -16.40 14.80 0.25
CA TYR A 108 -15.05 14.79 -0.32
C TYR A 108 -14.05 14.11 0.63
N LEU A 109 -14.17 14.35 1.94
CA LEU A 109 -13.26 13.83 2.96
C LEU A 109 -13.17 12.30 2.99
N LEU A 110 -14.24 11.58 2.61
CA LEU A 110 -14.23 10.10 2.61
C LEU A 110 -13.31 9.52 1.52
N VAL A 111 -13.01 10.29 0.48
CA VAL A 111 -12.19 9.88 -0.67
C VAL A 111 -11.11 10.90 -1.02
N GLN A 112 -10.76 11.77 -0.06
CA GLN A 112 -9.86 12.88 -0.28
C GLN A 112 -8.51 12.41 -0.80
N ASN A 113 -7.91 11.35 -0.21
CA ASN A 113 -6.59 10.91 -0.63
C ASN A 113 -6.63 10.34 -2.05
N LEU A 114 -7.72 9.64 -2.42
CA LEU A 114 -7.88 9.13 -3.80
C LEU A 114 -7.96 10.27 -4.83
N ILE A 115 -8.65 11.36 -4.49
CA ILE A 115 -8.77 12.53 -5.36
C ILE A 115 -7.44 13.27 -5.43
N ASP A 116 -6.82 13.54 -4.28
CA ASP A 116 -5.55 14.27 -4.18
C ASP A 116 -4.41 13.53 -4.89
N ASP A 117 -4.39 12.20 -4.82
CA ASP A 117 -3.43 11.36 -5.54
C ASP A 117 -3.82 11.13 -7.01
N GLY A 118 -4.96 11.68 -7.46
CA GLY A 118 -5.44 11.58 -8.84
C GLY A 118 -5.76 10.14 -9.27
N LEU A 119 -6.15 9.27 -8.33
CA LEU A 119 -6.60 7.90 -8.61
C LEU A 119 -8.07 7.87 -9.03
N VAL A 120 -8.86 8.79 -8.51
CA VAL A 120 -10.26 9.01 -8.90
C VAL A 120 -10.48 10.47 -9.21
N GLN A 121 -11.53 10.77 -9.98
CA GLN A 121 -11.95 12.14 -10.25
C GLN A 121 -13.47 12.28 -10.06
N ASN A 122 -13.90 13.41 -9.51
CA ASN A 122 -15.30 13.80 -9.48
C ASN A 122 -15.74 14.24 -10.88
N VAL A 123 -16.78 13.61 -11.41
CA VAL A 123 -17.36 13.95 -12.72
C VAL A 123 -18.72 14.62 -12.61
N ASN A 124 -19.36 14.57 -11.44
CA ASN A 124 -20.65 15.21 -11.21
C ASN A 124 -20.95 15.38 -9.71
N THR A 125 -21.54 16.50 -9.31
CA THR A 125 -22.08 16.70 -7.95
C THR A 125 -23.60 16.57 -8.00
N ILE A 126 -24.16 15.70 -7.17
CA ILE A 126 -25.62 15.45 -7.10
C ILE A 126 -26.26 16.41 -6.10
N THR A 127 -25.65 16.52 -4.92
CA THR A 127 -26.22 17.24 -3.79
C THR A 127 -25.18 18.19 -3.21
N TYR A 128 -25.60 19.41 -2.88
CA TYR A 128 -24.80 20.41 -2.17
C TYR A 128 -25.65 21.10 -1.11
N PHE A 129 -24.99 21.62 -0.09
CA PHE A 129 -25.58 22.42 0.98
C PHE A 129 -24.96 23.81 0.95
N THR A 130 -25.78 24.86 1.12
CA THR A 130 -25.30 26.23 1.23
C THR A 130 -25.64 26.76 2.62
N TYR A 131 -24.62 27.16 3.36
CA TYR A 131 -24.73 27.74 4.70
C TYR A 131 -25.21 29.19 4.63
N SER A 132 -25.69 29.72 5.77
CA SER A 132 -26.17 31.09 5.86
C SER A 132 -25.08 32.15 5.63
N ASP A 133 -23.81 31.79 5.79
CA ASP A 133 -22.64 32.61 5.47
C ASP A 133 -22.24 32.55 3.98
N GLY A 134 -22.99 31.80 3.16
CA GLY A 134 -22.75 31.64 1.73
C GLY A 134 -21.75 30.56 1.37
N ILE A 135 -21.16 29.85 2.34
CA ILE A 135 -20.28 28.71 2.06
C ILE A 135 -21.11 27.60 1.42
N ARG A 136 -20.61 27.04 0.31
CA ARG A 136 -21.20 25.88 -0.35
C ARG A 136 -20.35 24.65 -0.09
N GLU A 137 -20.97 23.62 0.47
CA GLU A 137 -20.37 22.29 0.64
C GLU A 137 -21.07 21.27 -0.26
N ASP A 138 -20.31 20.65 -1.13
CA ASP A 138 -20.80 19.55 -1.94
C ASP A 138 -20.84 18.26 -1.09
N THR A 139 -21.97 17.55 -1.09
CA THR A 139 -22.24 16.45 -0.15
C THR A 139 -22.29 15.07 -0.83
N GLU A 140 -22.66 14.99 -2.11
CA GLU A 140 -22.71 13.74 -2.87
C GLU A 140 -22.07 13.90 -4.24
N PHE A 141 -21.02 13.11 -4.50
CA PHE A 141 -20.20 13.18 -5.71
C PHE A 141 -20.26 11.86 -6.47
N VAL A 142 -20.27 11.95 -7.79
CA VAL A 142 -20.07 10.83 -8.69
C VAL A 142 -18.58 10.79 -9.05
N ILE A 143 -17.89 9.75 -8.61
CA ILE A 143 -16.47 9.57 -8.92
C ILE A 143 -16.25 8.40 -9.88
N ILE A 144 -15.22 8.52 -10.72
CA ILE A 144 -14.74 7.46 -11.62
C ILE A 144 -13.25 7.23 -11.43
N LEU A 145 -12.75 6.07 -11.86
CA LEU A 145 -11.30 5.82 -11.93
C LEU A 145 -10.66 6.69 -13.01
N THR A 146 -9.51 7.27 -12.68
CA THR A 146 -8.60 7.82 -13.68
C THR A 146 -7.78 6.70 -14.32
N GLU A 147 -7.05 7.01 -15.39
CA GLU A 147 -6.12 6.05 -15.98
C GLU A 147 -5.01 5.63 -14.99
N LYS A 148 -4.53 6.57 -14.16
CA LYS A 148 -3.62 6.30 -13.05
C LYS A 148 -4.25 5.36 -12.01
N GLY A 149 -5.54 5.56 -11.71
CA GLY A 149 -6.30 4.69 -10.80
C GLY A 149 -6.44 3.26 -11.31
N LYS A 150 -6.70 3.07 -12.61
CA LYS A 150 -6.75 1.73 -13.23
C LYS A 150 -5.40 1.01 -13.13
N GLN A 151 -4.32 1.68 -13.54
CA GLN A 151 -2.96 1.14 -13.44
C GLN A 151 -2.59 0.79 -11.99
N PHE A 152 -3.00 1.62 -11.03
CA PHE A 152 -2.81 1.36 -9.61
C PHE A 152 -3.53 0.08 -9.15
N ILE A 153 -4.79 -0.12 -9.57
CA ILE A 153 -5.58 -1.31 -9.24
C ILE A 153 -5.02 -2.57 -9.91
N ASP A 154 -4.58 -2.50 -11.16
CA ASP A 154 -4.00 -3.65 -11.86
C ASP A 154 -2.71 -4.13 -11.18
N ASN A 155 -1.86 -3.20 -10.77
CA ASN A 155 -0.68 -3.49 -9.96
C ASN A 155 -1.04 -4.06 -8.58
N TRP A 156 -2.17 -3.65 -8.00
CA TRP A 156 -2.70 -4.22 -6.75
C TRP A 156 -3.20 -5.66 -6.90
N ILE A 157 -3.91 -5.98 -7.98
CA ILE A 157 -4.48 -7.32 -8.22
C ILE A 157 -3.40 -8.34 -8.51
N ASN A 158 -2.37 -7.98 -9.29
CA ASN A 158 -1.23 -8.87 -9.54
C ASN A 158 -0.45 -9.20 -8.25
N SER A 159 -0.62 -8.41 -7.19
CA SER A 159 -0.10 -8.71 -5.85
C SER A 159 -1.06 -9.56 -4.98
N LYS A 160 -2.34 -9.68 -5.37
CA LYS A 160 -3.37 -10.50 -4.71
C LYS A 160 -3.71 -11.80 -5.44
N SER A 161 -3.27 -11.98 -6.69
CA SER A 161 -3.58 -13.14 -7.52
C SER A 161 -2.87 -14.43 -7.13
N ASP A 162 -1.98 -14.40 -6.14
CA ASP A 162 -1.62 -15.59 -5.38
C ASP A 162 -2.85 -16.01 -4.56
N LYS A 163 -3.80 -16.69 -5.21
CA LYS A 163 -4.83 -17.47 -4.52
C LYS A 163 -4.09 -18.41 -3.58
N PHE A 164 -4.14 -18.09 -2.29
CA PHE A 164 -3.77 -19.02 -1.23
C PHE A 164 -4.84 -20.12 -1.25
N GLU A 165 -4.62 -21.14 -2.08
CA GLU A 165 -5.26 -22.43 -1.87
C GLU A 165 -4.72 -22.96 -0.53
N TYR A 166 -5.65 -23.21 0.40
CA TYR A 166 -5.41 -23.78 1.71
C TYR A 166 -5.32 -25.30 1.60
#